data_AF-A0A1Q9Q1V9-F1
#
_entry.id   AF-A0A1Q9Q1V9-F1
#
_cell.length_a   1.000
_cell.length_b   1.000
_cell.length_c   1.000
_cell.angle_alpha   90.00
_cell.angle_beta   90.00
_cell.angle_gamma   90.00
#
_symmetry.space_group_name_H-M   'P 1'
#
loop_
_entity.id
_entity.type
_entity.pdbx_description
1 polymer ?
#
loop_
_entity_poly.entity_id
_entity_poly.type
_entity_poly.pdbx_seq_one_letter_code
_entity_poly.pdbx_strand_id
1 'polypeptide(L)'
;MTTKSSYKTRATYSKRNLLSGVLFGIGLAAFIDETVFHQLLHWHHFYDKSTTSVGLVSDGLFHAFSWFATIWAGFLFSDLRRRNALVIKVWVAGLLLGAGGFQFYDGTIQHKIMRIHQIRYDVDVFPYDLTWNIIAVAMILGGAYLLLRSQPQARLEGGPVS
;
A
#
# COMPACT_ATOMS: atom_id res chain seq x y z
N MET A 1 -7.81 18.55 -32.10
CA MET A 1 -8.88 17.56 -31.84
C MET A 1 -8.44 16.40 -30.92
N THR A 2 -7.34 16.53 -30.17
CA THR A 2 -6.63 15.43 -29.46
C THR A 2 -6.91 15.35 -27.94
N THR A 3 -7.61 16.32 -27.36
CA THR A 3 -7.76 16.44 -25.90
C THR A 3 -8.87 15.53 -25.33
N LYS A 4 -10.08 15.54 -25.90
CA LYS A 4 -11.23 14.74 -25.40
C LYS A 4 -10.98 13.23 -25.36
N SER A 5 -10.26 12.68 -26.34
CA SER A 5 -9.91 11.25 -26.40
C SER A 5 -8.96 10.85 -25.26
N SER A 6 -7.95 11.68 -24.98
CA SER A 6 -6.99 11.46 -23.89
C SER A 6 -7.64 11.48 -22.50
N TYR A 7 -8.63 12.35 -22.28
CA TYR A 7 -9.37 12.42 -21.01
C TYR A 7 -10.21 11.17 -20.74
N LYS A 8 -10.92 10.67 -21.76
CA LYS A 8 -11.77 9.47 -21.63
C LYS A 8 -10.92 8.24 -21.28
N THR A 9 -9.75 8.08 -21.91
CA THR A 9 -8.80 7.01 -21.60
C THR A 9 -8.26 7.12 -20.17
N ARG A 10 -7.86 8.32 -19.70
CA ARG A 10 -7.36 8.50 -18.33
C ARG A 10 -8.41 8.18 -17.26
N ALA A 11 -9.67 8.58 -17.47
CA ALA A 11 -10.75 8.25 -16.54
C ALA A 11 -11.03 6.74 -16.47
N THR A 12 -11.04 6.06 -17.62
CA THR A 12 -11.28 4.61 -17.71
C THR A 12 -10.18 3.79 -17.01
N TYR A 13 -8.92 4.23 -17.08
CA TYR A 13 -7.78 3.51 -16.47
C TYR A 13 -7.35 4.03 -15.09
N SER A 14 -7.96 5.10 -14.57
CA SER A 14 -7.62 5.66 -13.25
C SER A 14 -7.73 4.62 -12.13
N LYS A 15 -8.82 3.82 -12.13
CA LYS A 15 -9.01 2.73 -11.16
C LYS A 15 -7.92 1.66 -11.25
N ARG A 16 -7.49 1.30 -12.46
CA ARG A 16 -6.41 0.32 -12.67
C ARG A 16 -5.05 0.86 -12.25
N ASN A 17 -4.77 2.14 -12.49
CA ASN A 17 -3.56 2.80 -11.99
C ASN A 17 -3.52 2.77 -10.46
N LEU A 18 -4.63 3.16 -9.83
CA LEU A 18 -4.73 3.15 -8.37
C LEU A 18 -4.59 1.74 -7.81
N LEU A 19 -5.30 0.75 -8.38
CA LEU A 19 -5.24 -0.65 -7.94
C LEU A 19 -3.82 -1.22 -8.09
N SER A 20 -3.17 -1.00 -9.24
CA SER A 20 -1.77 -1.42 -9.45
C SER A 20 -0.86 -0.79 -8.40
N GLY A 21 -1.01 0.51 -8.13
CA GLY A 21 -0.25 1.18 -7.08
C GLY A 21 -0.51 0.58 -5.70
N VAL A 22 -1.77 0.42 -5.31
CA VAL A 22 -2.15 -0.12 -3.99
C VAL A 22 -1.60 -1.52 -3.77
N LEU A 23 -1.76 -2.42 -4.75
CA LEU A 23 -1.22 -3.79 -4.65
C LEU A 23 0.31 -3.78 -4.53
N PHE A 24 0.99 -2.93 -5.30
CA PHE A 24 2.44 -2.78 -5.18
C PHE A 24 2.84 -2.22 -3.82
N GLY A 25 2.11 -1.23 -3.30
CA GLY A 25 2.35 -0.63 -1.99
C GLY A 25 2.18 -1.64 -0.85
N ILE A 26 1.11 -2.45 -0.88
CA ILE A 26 0.89 -3.53 0.09
C ILE A 26 2.03 -4.54 0.01
N GLY A 27 2.35 -5.03 -1.20
CA GLY A 27 3.43 -5.99 -1.40
C GLY A 27 4.78 -5.46 -0.94
N LEU A 28 5.14 -4.23 -1.31
CA LEU A 28 6.41 -3.62 -0.91
C LEU A 28 6.51 -3.45 0.61
N ALA A 29 5.46 -2.94 1.26
CA ALA A 29 5.46 -2.75 2.71
C ALA A 29 5.55 -4.10 3.44
N ALA A 30 4.76 -5.09 3.03
CA ALA A 30 4.80 -6.44 3.58
C ALA A 30 6.16 -7.14 3.35
N PHE A 31 6.78 -6.94 2.19
CA PHE A 31 8.13 -7.45 1.92
C PHE A 31 9.18 -6.81 2.84
N ILE A 32 9.15 -5.48 2.99
CA ILE A 32 10.07 -4.76 3.88
C ILE A 32 9.86 -5.24 5.31
N ASP A 33 8.62 -5.36 5.74
CA ASP A 33 8.26 -5.81 7.08
C ASP A 33 8.84 -7.19 7.40
N GLU A 34 8.54 -8.15 6.54
CA GLU A 34 8.96 -9.53 6.69
C GLU A 34 10.49 -9.68 6.54
N THR A 35 11.11 -9.04 5.54
CA THR A 35 12.57 -9.12 5.39
C THR A 35 13.30 -8.43 6.53
N VAL A 36 12.93 -7.20 6.88
CA VAL A 36 13.69 -6.41 7.86
C VAL A 36 13.36 -6.83 9.29
N PHE A 37 12.08 -6.86 9.67
CA PHE A 37 11.71 -7.07 11.06
C PHE A 37 11.59 -8.54 11.42
N HIS A 38 11.09 -9.40 10.52
CA HIS A 38 10.97 -10.83 10.83
C HIS A 38 12.31 -11.57 10.63
N GLN A 39 12.95 -11.38 9.48
CA GLN A 39 14.12 -12.20 9.11
C GLN A 39 15.46 -11.60 9.55
N LEU A 40 15.70 -10.31 9.30
CA LEU A 40 17.02 -9.71 9.59
C LEU A 40 17.15 -9.34 11.06
N LEU A 41 16.15 -8.64 11.60
CA LEU A 41 16.19 -8.13 12.97
C LEU A 41 15.59 -9.09 13.99
N HIS A 42 14.81 -10.09 13.55
CA HIS A 42 14.15 -11.06 14.42
C HIS A 42 13.31 -10.40 15.52
N TRP A 43 12.64 -9.29 15.20
CA TRP A 43 11.82 -8.56 16.16
C TRP A 43 10.53 -9.30 16.52
N HIS A 44 9.94 -10.00 15.56
CA HIS A 44 8.69 -10.76 15.70
C HIS A 44 8.50 -11.71 14.51
N HIS A 45 7.61 -12.70 14.65
CA HIS A 45 7.06 -13.45 13.52
C HIS A 45 5.63 -12.99 13.24
N PHE A 46 5.07 -13.38 12.10
CA PHE A 46 3.68 -13.07 11.72
C PHE A 46 2.67 -13.67 12.72
N TYR A 47 3.01 -14.79 13.34
CA TYR A 47 2.19 -15.42 14.37
C TYR A 47 3.03 -15.95 15.53
N ASP A 48 3.04 -15.21 16.65
CA ASP A 48 3.85 -15.51 17.83
C ASP A 48 3.11 -16.30 18.92
N LYS A 49 1.83 -16.62 18.72
CA LYS A 49 1.03 -17.36 19.73
C LYS A 49 1.24 -18.88 19.69
N SER A 50 2.35 -19.36 19.14
CA SER A 50 2.65 -20.79 18.98
C SER A 50 4.16 -21.04 19.02
N THR A 51 4.62 -22.15 18.43
CA THR A 51 6.03 -22.50 18.32
C THR A 51 6.72 -21.70 17.23
N THR A 52 8.05 -21.56 17.34
CA THR A 52 8.89 -20.92 16.30
C THR A 52 8.69 -21.54 14.92
N SER A 53 8.47 -22.86 14.84
CA SER A 53 8.19 -23.54 13.56
C SER A 53 6.91 -23.01 12.90
N VAL A 54 5.85 -22.78 13.69
CA VAL A 54 4.61 -22.17 13.17
C VAL A 54 4.85 -20.71 12.78
N GLY A 55 5.62 -19.96 13.56
CA GLY A 55 6.04 -18.59 13.24
C GLY A 55 6.72 -18.52 11.86
N LEU A 56 7.74 -19.35 11.63
CA LEU A 56 8.46 -19.42 10.35
C LEU A 56 7.57 -19.82 9.17
N VAL A 57 6.65 -20.77 9.36
CA VAL A 57 5.68 -21.13 8.31
C VAL A 57 4.75 -19.96 8.01
N SER A 58 4.29 -19.25 9.04
CA SER A 58 3.41 -18.09 8.87
C SER A 58 4.12 -16.92 8.17
N ASP A 59 5.41 -16.70 8.46
CA ASP A 59 6.26 -15.73 7.74
C ASP A 59 6.37 -16.09 6.26
N GLY A 60 6.62 -17.36 5.93
CA GLY A 60 6.70 -17.81 4.55
C GLY A 60 5.40 -17.62 3.76
N LEU A 61 4.24 -17.84 4.39
CA LEU A 61 2.94 -17.56 3.78
C LEU A 61 2.73 -16.06 3.57
N PHE A 62 3.12 -15.24 4.55
CA PHE A 62 3.05 -13.80 4.47
C PHE A 62 3.97 -13.23 3.37
N HIS A 63 5.18 -13.77 3.24
CA HIS A 63 6.10 -13.49 2.13
C HIS A 63 5.50 -13.84 0.77
N ALA A 64 4.92 -15.03 0.65
CA ALA A 64 4.29 -15.45 -0.59
C ALA A 64 3.17 -14.48 -0.98
N PHE A 65 2.31 -14.08 -0.04
CA PHE A 65 1.27 -13.07 -0.26
C PHE A 65 1.86 -11.74 -0.76
N SER A 66 2.89 -11.23 -0.07
CA SER A 66 3.61 -10.01 -0.45
C SER A 66 4.14 -10.08 -1.88
N TRP A 67 4.77 -11.20 -2.25
CA TRP A 67 5.34 -11.40 -3.56
C TRP A 67 4.27 -11.51 -4.66
N PHE A 68 3.18 -12.24 -4.41
CA PHE A 68 2.05 -12.32 -5.34
C PHE A 68 1.40 -10.94 -5.58
N ALA A 69 1.20 -10.15 -4.52
CA ALA A 69 0.69 -8.79 -4.66
C ALA A 69 1.61 -7.91 -5.52
N THR A 70 2.92 -8.00 -5.30
CA THR A 70 3.95 -7.29 -6.05
C THR A 70 3.96 -7.69 -7.54
N ILE A 71 3.97 -8.98 -7.84
CA ILE A 71 3.95 -9.50 -9.22
C ILE A 71 2.66 -9.09 -9.94
N TRP A 72 1.50 -9.26 -9.29
CA TRP A 72 0.22 -8.86 -9.88
C TRP A 72 0.20 -7.38 -10.21
N ALA A 73 0.68 -6.54 -9.28
CA ALA A 73 0.82 -5.12 -9.51
C ALA A 73 1.72 -4.81 -10.72
N GLY A 74 2.82 -5.56 -10.88
CA GLY A 74 3.74 -5.48 -12.02
C GLY A 74 3.07 -5.84 -13.36
N PHE A 75 2.21 -6.85 -13.41
CA PHE A 75 1.41 -7.16 -14.61
C PHE A 75 0.45 -6.03 -14.95
N LEU A 76 -0.25 -5.47 -13.96
CA LEU A 76 -1.14 -4.32 -14.18
C LEU A 76 -0.37 -3.09 -14.65
N PHE A 77 0.77 -2.80 -14.03
CA PHE A 77 1.65 -1.69 -14.42
C PHE A 77 2.15 -1.85 -15.86
N SER A 78 2.57 -3.06 -16.23
CA SER A 78 3.03 -3.38 -17.59
C SER A 78 1.92 -3.23 -18.62
N ASP A 79 0.70 -3.70 -18.33
CA ASP A 79 -0.46 -3.51 -19.22
C ASP A 79 -0.82 -2.02 -19.38
N LEU A 80 -0.80 -1.25 -18.28
CA LEU A 80 -1.02 0.20 -18.30
C LEU A 80 0.03 0.93 -19.15
N ARG A 81 1.31 0.56 -19.01
CA ARG A 81 2.41 1.14 -19.80
C ARG A 81 2.27 0.78 -21.28
N ARG A 82 2.00 -0.49 -21.60
CA ARG A 82 1.78 -0.96 -22.98
C ARG A 82 0.64 -0.22 -23.68
N ARG A 83 -0.42 0.14 -22.94
CA ARG A 83 -1.59 0.86 -23.46
C ARG A 83 -1.44 2.39 -23.45
N ASN A 84 -0.26 2.93 -23.10
CA ASN A 84 -0.05 4.38 -22.88
C ASN A 84 -1.08 5.00 -21.91
N ALA A 85 -1.53 4.22 -20.92
CA ALA A 85 -2.57 4.58 -19.96
C ALA A 85 -2.05 4.74 -18.52
N LEU A 86 -0.73 4.60 -18.32
CA LEU A 86 -0.07 4.78 -17.04
C LEU A 86 -0.06 6.27 -16.65
N VAL A 87 -0.61 6.56 -15.48
CA VAL A 87 -0.60 7.88 -14.83
C VAL A 87 0.19 7.74 -13.54
N ILE A 88 1.51 8.01 -13.62
CA ILE A 88 2.45 7.81 -12.51
C ILE A 88 1.97 8.46 -11.21
N LYS A 89 1.40 9.67 -11.27
CA LYS A 89 0.90 10.36 -10.07
C LYS A 89 -0.22 9.59 -9.34
N VAL A 90 -1.14 8.96 -10.09
CA VAL A 90 -2.21 8.12 -9.52
C VAL A 90 -1.65 6.79 -9.02
N TRP A 91 -0.67 6.24 -9.74
CA TRP A 91 0.01 5.01 -9.33
C TRP A 91 0.80 5.20 -8.01
N VAL A 92 1.58 6.27 -7.89
CA VAL A 92 2.31 6.62 -6.66
C VAL A 92 1.35 6.92 -5.51
N ALA A 93 0.22 7.60 -5.79
CA ALA A 93 -0.83 7.78 -4.79
C ALA A 93 -1.35 6.42 -4.29
N GLY A 94 -1.57 5.46 -5.19
CA GLY A 94 -1.94 4.09 -4.84
C GLY A 94 -0.87 3.39 -4.01
N LEU A 95 0.40 3.49 -4.40
CA LEU A 95 1.53 2.92 -3.65
C LEU A 95 1.53 3.39 -2.21
N LEU A 96 1.45 4.70 -1.98
CA LEU A 96 1.44 5.27 -0.63
C LEU A 96 0.20 4.85 0.17
N LEU A 97 -0.97 4.82 -0.46
CA LEU A 97 -2.20 4.37 0.19
C LEU A 97 -2.15 2.88 0.55
N GLY A 98 -1.58 2.04 -0.32
CA GLY A 98 -1.41 0.61 -0.09
C GLY A 98 -0.41 0.32 1.02
N ALA A 99 0.78 0.92 0.95
CA ALA A 99 1.83 0.76 1.95
C ALA A 99 1.39 1.29 3.33
N GLY A 100 0.86 2.52 3.37
CA GLY A 100 0.35 3.13 4.59
C GLY A 100 -0.86 2.38 5.16
N GLY A 101 -1.78 1.93 4.32
CA GLY A 101 -2.93 1.14 4.74
C GLY A 101 -2.54 -0.21 5.33
N PHE A 102 -1.59 -0.91 4.71
CA PHE A 102 -1.04 -2.15 5.24
C PHE A 102 -0.41 -1.93 6.63
N GLN A 103 0.50 -0.97 6.74
CA GLN A 103 1.22 -0.70 7.97
C GLN A 103 0.28 -0.24 9.11
N PHE A 104 -0.74 0.56 8.79
CA PHE A 104 -1.75 0.98 9.76
C PHE A 104 -2.62 -0.21 10.21
N TYR A 105 -3.02 -1.08 9.28
CA TYR A 105 -3.78 -2.28 9.59
C TYR A 105 -2.99 -3.22 10.51
N ASP A 106 -1.74 -3.51 10.18
CA ASP A 106 -0.87 -4.34 10.99
C ASP A 106 -0.65 -3.72 12.40
N GLY A 107 -0.26 -2.43 12.43
CA GLY A 107 -0.01 -1.67 13.65
C GLY A 107 -1.19 -1.56 14.62
N THR A 108 -2.43 -1.61 14.12
CA THR A 108 -3.63 -1.43 14.94
C THR A 108 -4.39 -2.75 15.12
N ILE A 109 -4.73 -3.42 14.03
CA ILE A 109 -5.56 -4.61 14.05
C ILE A 109 -4.76 -5.81 14.52
N GLN A 110 -3.62 -6.11 13.88
CA GLN A 110 -2.86 -7.32 14.22
C GLN A 110 -2.12 -7.17 15.55
N HIS A 111 -1.49 -6.01 15.77
CA HIS A 111 -0.74 -5.74 16.98
C HIS A 111 -1.59 -5.39 18.21
N LYS A 112 -2.67 -4.62 18.09
CA LYS A 112 -3.40 -4.11 19.28
C LYS A 112 -4.74 -4.79 19.53
N ILE A 113 -5.50 -5.06 18.47
CA ILE A 113 -6.80 -5.73 18.60
C ILE A 113 -6.63 -7.24 18.72
N MET A 114 -6.02 -7.88 17.71
CA MET A 114 -5.85 -9.34 17.65
C MET A 114 -4.69 -9.82 18.52
N ARG A 115 -3.68 -8.97 18.69
CA ARG A 115 -2.43 -9.23 19.44
C ARG A 115 -1.75 -10.53 19.01
N ILE A 116 -1.78 -10.83 17.71
CA ILE A 116 -1.20 -12.06 17.15
C ILE A 116 0.34 -12.03 17.10
N HIS A 117 0.89 -10.83 17.02
CA HIS A 117 2.30 -10.47 17.22
C HIS A 117 2.38 -9.04 17.80
N GLN A 118 3.57 -8.55 18.12
CA GLN A 118 3.83 -7.14 18.47
C GLN A 118 4.97 -6.61 17.60
N ILE A 119 5.01 -5.30 17.34
CA ILE A 119 6.09 -4.66 16.57
C ILE A 119 7.46 -5.03 17.13
N ARG A 120 7.58 -5.07 18.46
CA ARG A 120 8.81 -5.45 19.15
C ARG A 120 8.52 -5.95 20.55
N TYR A 121 9.25 -6.98 20.95
CA TYR A 121 9.20 -7.54 22.30
C TYR A 121 10.35 -7.05 23.19
N ASP A 122 10.20 -7.26 24.50
CA ASP A 122 11.21 -7.05 25.54
C ASP A 122 11.78 -5.62 25.65
N VAL A 123 11.00 -4.63 25.22
CA VAL A 123 11.32 -3.19 25.29
C VAL A 123 10.07 -2.38 25.65
N ASP A 124 10.25 -1.11 25.99
CA ASP A 124 9.13 -0.16 25.91
C ASP A 124 8.69 -0.04 24.44
N VAL A 125 7.54 -0.63 24.13
CA VAL A 125 7.00 -0.75 22.77
C VAL A 125 6.40 0.56 22.27
N PHE A 126 6.06 1.50 23.17
CA PHE A 126 5.31 2.70 22.81
C PHE A 126 5.99 3.56 21.72
N PRO A 127 7.31 3.85 21.77
CA PRO A 127 7.98 4.62 20.71
C PRO A 127 7.93 3.92 19.34
N TYR A 128 7.97 2.58 19.33
CA TYR A 128 7.91 1.79 18.10
C TYR A 128 6.49 1.81 17.53
N ASP A 129 5.48 1.57 18.37
CA ASP A 129 4.07 1.69 17.99
C ASP A 129 3.74 3.08 17.40
N LEU A 130 4.22 4.12 18.07
CA LEU A 130 4.00 5.50 17.65
C LEU A 130 4.67 5.78 16.31
N THR A 131 5.94 5.39 16.14
CA THR A 131 6.69 5.58 14.90
C THR A 131 6.04 4.83 13.74
N TRP A 132 5.64 3.57 13.97
CA TRP A 132 4.96 2.73 12.98
C TRP A 132 3.68 3.39 12.47
N ASN A 133 2.82 3.85 13.38
CA ASN A 133 1.55 4.45 13.00
C ASN A 133 1.70 5.87 12.42
N ILE A 134 2.67 6.67 12.87
CA ILE A 134 2.95 7.99 12.28
C ILE A 134 3.37 7.83 10.81
N ILE A 135 4.28 6.91 10.52
CA ILE A 135 4.72 6.64 9.14
C ILE A 135 3.54 6.15 8.31
N ALA A 136 2.71 5.26 8.85
CA ALA A 136 1.51 4.76 8.17
C ALA A 136 0.53 5.89 7.81
N VAL A 137 0.20 6.75 8.77
CA VAL A 137 -0.66 7.92 8.56
C VAL A 137 -0.05 8.91 7.57
N ALA A 138 1.25 9.18 7.66
CA ALA A 138 1.94 10.07 6.73
C ALA A 138 1.86 9.55 5.28
N MET A 139 2.06 8.25 5.07
CA MET A 139 1.88 7.62 3.76
C MET A 139 0.44 7.73 3.26
N ILE A 140 -0.56 7.43 4.11
CA ILE A 140 -1.98 7.54 3.75
C ILE A 140 -2.33 8.98 3.35
N LEU A 141 -1.94 9.97 4.15
CA LEU A 141 -2.20 11.39 3.88
C LEU A 141 -1.49 11.86 2.60
N GLY A 142 -0.23 11.47 2.40
CA GLY A 142 0.52 11.76 1.18
C GLY A 142 -0.13 11.17 -0.06
N GLY A 143 -0.56 9.90 0.02
CA GLY A 143 -1.27 9.21 -1.06
C GLY A 143 -2.63 9.85 -1.36
N ALA A 144 -3.42 10.15 -0.33
CA ALA A 144 -4.71 10.83 -0.47
C ALA A 144 -4.54 12.23 -1.10
N TYR A 145 -3.55 13.01 -0.64
CA TYR A 145 -3.23 14.31 -1.21
C TYR A 145 -2.85 14.22 -2.69
N LEU A 146 -1.98 13.28 -3.07
CA LEU A 146 -1.60 13.07 -4.47
C LEU A 146 -2.81 12.67 -5.32
N LEU A 147 -3.69 11.81 -4.81
CA LEU A 147 -4.89 11.37 -5.51
C LEU A 147 -5.87 12.54 -5.74
N LEU A 148 -6.10 13.36 -4.73
CA LEU A 148 -6.96 14.56 -4.83
C LEU A 148 -6.39 15.56 -5.85
N ARG A 149 -5.07 15.75 -5.88
CA ARG A 149 -4.38 16.61 -6.86
C ARG A 149 -4.27 16.00 -8.26
N SER A 150 -4.75 14.77 -8.46
CA SER A 150 -4.76 14.08 -9.76
C SER A 150 -6.13 14.10 -10.44
N GLN A 151 -7.18 14.52 -9.72
CA GLN A 151 -8.51 14.77 -10.29
C GLN A 151 -8.44 16.01 -11.22
N PRO A 152 -8.86 15.92 -12.49
CA PRO A 152 -8.91 17.08 -13.37
C PRO A 152 -9.87 18.14 -12.78
N GLN A 153 -9.48 19.42 -12.79
CA GLN A 153 -10.27 20.58 -12.33
C GLN A 153 -11.58 20.83 -13.10
N ALA A 154 -12.08 19.87 -13.88
CA ALA A 154 -13.27 19.97 -14.73
C ALA A 154 -14.62 20.05 -13.97
N ARG A 155 -14.61 20.33 -12.66
CA ARG A 155 -15.83 20.58 -11.86
C ARG A 155 -16.08 22.09 -11.62
N LEU A 156 -15.17 22.97 -12.02
CA LEU A 156 -15.29 24.42 -11.77
C LEU A 156 -15.79 25.25 -12.98
N GLU A 157 -16.01 24.65 -14.15
CA GLU A 157 -16.51 25.35 -15.35
C GLU A 157 -17.89 24.85 -15.82
N GLY A 158 -18.70 24.33 -14.91
CA GLY A 158 -20.13 24.06 -15.13
C GLY A 158 -20.97 25.28 -14.76
N GLY A 159 -20.70 26.45 -15.34
CA GLY A 159 -21.59 27.61 -15.23
C GLY A 159 -22.87 27.35 -16.03
N PRO A 160 -24.06 27.78 -15.57
CA PRO A 160 -25.30 27.56 -16.29
C PRO A 160 -25.26 28.30 -17.63
N VAL A 161 -25.50 27.57 -18.71
CA VAL A 161 -25.77 28.16 -20.02
C VAL A 161 -27.23 28.64 -19.98
N SER A 162 -27.41 29.95 -19.87
CA SER A 162 -28.66 30.64 -20.19
C SER A 162 -28.86 30.71 -21.70
#